data_AF-A0A6S7I9Q8-F1
#
_entry.id   AF-A0A6S7I9Q8-F1
#
_cell.length_a   1.000
_cell.length_b   1.000
_cell.length_c   1.000
_cell.angle_alpha   90.00
_cell.angle_beta   90.00
_cell.angle_gamma   90.00
#
_symmetry.space_group_name_H-M   'P 1'
#
loop_
_entity.id
_entity.type
_entity.pdbx_description
1 polymer ?
#
loop_
_entity_poly.entity_id
_entity_poly.type
_entity_poly.pdbx_seq_one_letter_code
_entity_poly.pdbx_strand_id
1 'polypeptide(L)'
;MYADDTNIATTGTSIRELVTHASDDLNNICDWLKANKLSLNVTKTEYMFIGSDQNLDKLRDVPLLFLENKAIKRVKATKSSG
;
A
#
# COMPACT_ATOMS: atom_id res chain seq x y z
N MET A 1 -3.45 -15.67 -10.47
CA MET A 1 -2.75 -14.39 -10.73
C MET A 1 -3.41 -13.70 -11.93
N TYR A 2 -4.22 -12.66 -11.72
CA TYR A 2 -4.67 -11.81 -12.82
C TYR A 2 -3.48 -10.98 -13.31
N ALA A 3 -3.34 -10.82 -14.62
CA ALA A 3 -2.13 -10.23 -15.23
C ALA A 3 -2.01 -8.71 -14.98
N ASP A 4 -3.09 -8.06 -14.53
CA ASP A 4 -3.22 -6.63 -14.30
C ASP A 4 -3.09 -6.22 -12.81
N ASP A 5 -3.16 -7.18 -11.89
CA ASP A 5 -3.02 -6.90 -10.45
C ASP A 5 -1.55 -6.93 -10.02
N THR A 6 -1.06 -5.84 -9.43
CA THR A 6 0.28 -5.75 -8.84
C THR A 6 0.20 -5.66 -7.32
N ASN A 7 0.91 -6.55 -6.63
CA ASN A 7 1.05 -6.52 -5.18
C ASN A 7 2.48 -6.12 -4.81
N ILE A 8 2.61 -5.17 -3.88
CA ILE A 8 3.88 -4.69 -3.36
C ILE A 8 3.88 -4.92 -1.84
N ALA A 9 4.98 -5.44 -1.31
CA ALA A 9 5.16 -5.64 0.12
C ALA A 9 6.44 -4.93 0.56
N THR A 10 6.34 -4.20 1.67
CA THR A 10 7.47 -3.55 2.33
C THR A 10 7.60 -4.05 3.76
N THR A 11 8.79 -3.95 4.33
CA THR A 11 9.09 -4.38 5.70
C THR A 11 9.76 -3.25 6.45
N GLY A 12 9.61 -3.24 7.77
CA GLY A 12 10.18 -2.22 8.64
C GLY A 12 10.05 -2.64 10.10
N THR A 13 10.89 -2.06 10.94
CA THR A 13 10.93 -2.35 12.37
C THR A 13 9.95 -1.49 13.17
N SER A 14 9.50 -0.38 12.57
CA SER A 14 8.50 0.51 13.14
C SER A 14 7.42 0.87 12.14
N ILE A 15 6.26 1.28 12.65
CA ILE A 15 5.13 1.73 11.84
C ILE A 15 5.50 2.95 10.99
N ARG A 16 6.27 3.89 11.57
CA ARG A 16 6.70 5.10 10.86
C ARG A 16 7.59 4.74 9.69
N GLU A 17 8.55 3.85 9.92
CA GLU A 17 9.42 3.32 8.88
C GLU A 17 8.62 2.61 7.79
N LEU A 18 7.66 1.74 8.16
CA LEU A 18 6.77 1.09 7.19
C LEU A 18 5.98 2.09 6.34
N VAL A 19 5.42 3.13 6.95
CA VAL A 19 4.66 4.17 6.23
C VAL A 19 5.58 4.98 5.31
N THR A 20 6.77 5.34 5.78
CA THR A 20 7.78 6.04 4.96
C THR A 20 8.19 5.19 3.76
N HIS A 21 8.63 3.95 3.99
CA HIS A 21 9.05 3.05 2.91
C HIS A 21 7.90 2.78 1.93
N ALA A 22 6.69 2.50 2.42
CA ALA A 22 5.54 2.30 1.56
C ALA A 22 5.21 3.53 0.71
N SER A 23 5.35 4.74 1.29
CA SER A 23 5.12 5.99 0.56
C SER A 23 6.17 6.21 -0.53
N ASP A 24 7.44 5.96 -0.22
CA ASP A 24 8.55 6.08 -1.17
C ASP A 24 8.41 5.06 -2.32
N ASP A 25 8.10 3.80 -1.99
CA ASP A 25 7.84 2.73 -2.96
C ASP A 25 6.65 3.08 -3.87
N LEU A 26 5.54 3.57 -3.29
CA LEU A 26 4.36 4.00 -4.04
C LEU A 26 4.67 5.15 -4.99
N ASN A 27 5.46 6.14 -4.56
CA ASN A 27 5.86 7.26 -5.41
C ASN A 27 6.73 6.79 -6.58
N ASN A 28 7.74 5.96 -6.31
CA ASN A 28 8.62 5.41 -7.35
C ASN A 28 7.84 4.61 -8.40
N ILE A 29 6.87 3.79 -7.96
CA ILE A 29 6.03 3.00 -8.85
C ILE A 29 5.09 3.89 -9.64
N CYS A 30 4.51 4.92 -9.01
CA CYS A 30 3.66 5.89 -9.70
C CYS A 30 4.44 6.59 -10.83
N ASP A 31 5.66 7.03 -10.55
CA ASP A 31 6.54 7.67 -11.53
C ASP A 31 6.93 6.72 -12.65
N TRP A 32 7.26 5.46 -12.33
CA TRP A 32 7.55 4.43 -13.32
C TRP A 32 6.34 4.14 -14.22
N LEU A 33 5.15 4.00 -13.65
CA LEU A 33 3.91 3.78 -14.41
C LEU A 33 3.65 4.96 -15.37
N LYS A 34 3.77 6.20 -14.87
CA LYS A 34 3.62 7.42 -15.69
C LYS A 34 4.63 7.48 -16.83
N ALA A 35 5.90 7.18 -16.56
CA ALA A 35 6.95 7.13 -17.58
C ALA A 35 6.66 6.09 -18.67
N ASN A 36 6.00 4.99 -18.30
CA ASN A 36 5.59 3.92 -19.22
C ASN A 36 4.19 4.11 -19.82
N LYS A 37 3.56 5.28 -19.65
CA LYS A 37 2.20 5.60 -20.14
C LYS A 37 1.12 4.66 -19.59
N LEU A 38 1.36 4.11 -18.40
CA LEU A 38 0.39 3.34 -17.63
C LEU A 38 -0.29 4.26 -16.62
N SER A 39 -1.56 3.99 -16.33
CA SER A 39 -2.32 4.72 -15.32
C SER A 39 -2.65 3.82 -14.15
N LEU A 40 -2.43 4.32 -12.93
CA LEU A 40 -2.80 3.62 -11.71
C LEU A 40 -4.22 4.01 -11.31
N ASN A 41 -5.07 3.01 -11.05
CA ASN A 41 -6.42 3.27 -10.57
C ASN A 41 -6.41 3.45 -9.05
N VAL A 42 -6.21 4.69 -8.58
CA VAL A 42 -6.13 5.04 -7.16
C VAL A 42 -7.35 4.57 -6.36
N THR A 43 -8.56 4.53 -6.96
CA THR A 43 -9.76 4.09 -6.24
C THR A 43 -9.84 2.58 -6.06
N LYS A 44 -9.09 1.80 -6.85
CA LYS A 44 -8.94 0.36 -6.71
C LYS A 44 -7.68 -0.04 -5.94
N THR A 45 -6.74 0.87 -5.72
CA THR A 45 -5.56 0.63 -4.89
C THR A 45 -5.99 0.51 -3.43
N GLU A 46 -5.58 -0.58 -2.79
CA GLU A 46 -5.83 -0.85 -1.36
C GLU A 46 -4.51 -1.22 -0.68
N TYR A 47 -4.41 -0.98 0.63
CA TYR A 47 -3.26 -1.43 1.42
C TYR A 47 -3.71 -2.07 2.74
N MET A 48 -2.87 -2.94 3.28
CA MET A 48 -3.08 -3.54 4.60
C MET A 48 -1.77 -3.72 5.34
N PHE A 49 -1.85 -3.78 6.68
CA PHE A 49 -0.73 -4.19 7.51
C PHE A 49 -0.80 -5.68 7.76
N ILE A 50 0.35 -6.35 7.72
CA ILE A 50 0.48 -7.78 7.98
C ILE A 50 1.31 -7.92 9.26
N GLY A 51 0.78 -8.64 10.26
CA GLY A 51 1.42 -8.84 11.56
C GLY A 51 0.51 -9.61 12.51
N SER A 52 0.98 -9.84 13.73
CA SER A 52 0.14 -10.45 14.79
C SER A 52 -1.00 -9.51 15.20
N ASP A 53 -2.13 -10.08 15.65
CA ASP A 53 -3.30 -9.30 16.09
C ASP A 53 -2.92 -8.26 17.16
N GLN A 54 -2.06 -8.64 18.11
CA GLN A 54 -1.56 -7.75 19.17
C GLN A 54 -0.80 -6.54 18.61
N ASN A 55 -0.06 -6.70 17.52
CA ASN A 55 0.65 -5.61 16.86
C ASN A 55 -0.32 -4.79 16.00
N LEU A 56 -1.25 -5.44 15.31
CA LEU A 56 -2.26 -4.78 14.47
C LEU A 56 -3.24 -3.92 15.28
N ASP A 57 -3.58 -4.33 16.51
CA ASP A 57 -4.45 -3.55 17.40
C ASP A 57 -3.80 -2.22 17.83
N LYS A 58 -2.47 -2.17 17.89
CA LYS A 58 -1.71 -0.93 18.15
C LYS A 58 -1.70 0.01 16.93
N LEU A 59 -2.17 -0.44 15.77
CA LEU A 59 -2.15 0.32 14.53
C LEU A 59 -3.43 1.16 14.29
N ARG A 60 -4.23 1.43 15.32
CA ARG A 60 -5.48 2.20 15.17
C ARG A 60 -5.21 3.67 14.80
N ASP A 61 -4.12 4.25 15.29
CA ASP A 61 -3.78 5.67 15.11
C ASP A 61 -2.69 5.91 14.05
N VAL A 62 -2.54 5.01 13.09
CA VAL A 62 -1.46 5.06 12.10
C VAL A 62 -1.81 6.00 10.94
N PRO A 63 -0.83 6.78 10.42
CA PRO A 63 -1.04 7.63 9.27
C PRO A 63 -1.58 6.88 8.05
N LEU A 64 -2.46 7.56 7.31
CA LEU A 64 -2.94 7.09 6.02
C LEU A 64 -1.82 7.23 4.97
N LEU A 65 -1.77 6.28 4.04
CA LEU A 65 -0.97 6.41 2.83
C LEU A 65 -1.72 7.27 1.83
N PHE A 66 -0.99 8.15 1.15
CA PHE A 66 -1.52 9.01 0.11
C PHE A 66 -0.85 8.70 -1.23
N LEU A 67 -1.64 8.78 -2.29
CA LEU A 67 -1.20 8.65 -3.66
C LEU A 67 -1.91 9.72 -4.48
N GLU A 68 -1.14 10.57 -5.16
CA GLU A 68 -1.67 11.72 -5.91
C GLU A 68 -2.63 12.59 -5.08
N ASN A 69 -2.24 12.88 -3.84
CA ASN A 69 -3.02 13.62 -2.83
C ASN A 69 -4.36 12.97 -2.43
N LYS A 70 -4.59 11.70 -2.78
CA LYS A 70 -5.76 10.94 -2.36
C LYS A 70 -5.35 9.88 -1.36
N ALA A 71 -6.07 9.78 -0.26
CA ALA A 71 -5.86 8.72 0.72
C ALA A 71 -6.20 7.36 0.07
N ILE A 72 -5.27 6.41 0.18
CA ILE A 72 -5.49 5.03 -0.25
C ILE A 72 -6.36 4.33 0.80
N LYS A 73 -7.27 3.46 0.34
CA LYS A 73 -8.14 2.71 1.25
C LYS A 73 -7.34 1.65 2.02
N ARG A 74 -7.41 1.71 3.35
CA ARG A 74 -6.89 0.65 4.22
C ARG A 74 -7.92 -0.48 4.35
N VAL A 75 -7.48 -1.72 4.17
CA VAL A 75 -8.30 -2.93 4.38
C VAL A 75 -7.68 -3.82 5.46
N LYS A 76 -8.51 -4.67 6.09
CA LYS A 76 -8.06 -5.65 7.10
C LYS A 76 -7.72 -7.01 6.49
N ALA A 77 -8.34 -7.31 5.35
CA ALA A 77 -8.13 -8.52 4.60
C ALA A 77 -8.35 -8.19 3.13
N THR A 78 -7.58 -8.85 2.27
CA THR A 78 -7.81 -8.87 0.83
C THR A 78 -8.01 -10.31 0.39
N LYS A 79 -8.84 -10.51 -0.63
CA LYS A 79 -9.05 -11.84 -1.21
C LYS A 79 -8.06 -11.98 -2.38
N SER A 80 -6.93 -12.63 -2.15
CA SER A 80 -6.04 -13.02 -3.24
C SER A 80 -6.62 -14.25 -3.92
N SER A 81 -7.15 -14.09 -5.14
CA SER A 81 -7.53 -15.23 -5.96
C SER A 81 -6.25 -15.93 -6.43
N GLY A 82 -5.94 -17.06 -5.77
CA GLY A 82 -4.91 -18.01 -6.22
C GLY A 82 -5.29 -18.57 -7.58
#